data_AF-A0A8T4BZL1-F1
#
_entry.id   AF-A0A8T4BZL1-F1
#
_cell.length_a   1.000
_cell.length_b   1.000
_cell.length_c   1.000
_cell.angle_alpha   90.00
_cell.angle_beta   90.00
_cell.angle_gamma   90.00
#
_symmetry.space_group_name_H-M   'P 1'
#
loop_
_entity.id
_entity.type
_entity.pdbx_description
1 polymer ?
#
loop_
_entity_poly.entity_id
_entity_poly.type
_entity_poly.pdbx_seq_one_letter_code
_entity_poly.pdbx_strand_id
1 'polypeptide(L)' 'MKRTFLKIRKDILNTLETGSKSITRIAYESRTTWKTAQRHLLWLEKIEGRVKIVRKTKRKIIYKKI' A
#
# COMPACT_ATOMS: atom_id res chain seq x y z
N MET A 1 10.07 -15.09 9.75
CA MET A 1 9.79 -13.67 9.43
C MET A 1 9.30 -13.39 7.99
N LYS A 2 9.75 -14.09 6.93
CA LYS A 2 9.28 -13.83 5.53
C LYS A 2 7.75 -13.93 5.32
N ARG A 3 7.06 -14.83 6.04
CA ARG A 3 5.60 -15.01 5.95
C ARG A 3 4.80 -13.75 6.30
N THR A 4 5.29 -12.93 7.22
CA THR A 4 4.58 -11.72 7.69
C THR A 4 4.57 -10.62 6.62
N PHE A 5 5.67 -10.41 5.89
CA PHE A 5 5.73 -9.39 4.83
C PHE A 5 4.90 -9.75 3.61
N LEU A 6 4.87 -11.02 3.22
CA LEU A 6 4.00 -11.50 2.15
C LEU A 6 2.52 -11.30 2.50
N LYS A 7 2.15 -11.62 3.75
CA LYS A 7 0.79 -11.37 4.25
C LYS A 7 0.43 -9.88 4.20
N ILE A 8 1.30 -9.01 4.72
CA ILE A 8 1.06 -7.55 4.70
C ILE A 8 0.89 -7.03 3.27
N ARG A 9 1.75 -7.46 2.33
CA ARG A 9 1.62 -7.04 0.91
C ARG A 9 0.31 -7.52 0.30
N LYS A 10 -0.10 -8.76 0.58
CA LYS A 10 -1.40 -9.30 0.13
C LYS A 10 -2.55 -8.50 0.70
N ASP A 11 -2.52 -8.19 2.00
CA ASP A 11 -3.56 -7.40 2.66
C ASP A 11 -3.63 -5.99 2.06
N ILE A 12 -2.48 -5.32 1.83
CA ILE A 12 -2.43 -4.02 1.13
C ILE A 12 -3.06 -4.11 -0.26
N LEU A 13 -2.73 -5.12 -1.05
CA LEU A 13 -3.29 -5.28 -2.39
C LEU A 13 -4.80 -5.50 -2.34
N ASN A 14 -5.31 -6.30 -1.39
CA ASN A 14 -6.74 -6.53 -1.19
C ASN A 14 -7.46 -5.22 -0.83
N THR A 15 -6.86 -4.37 0.03
CA THR A 15 -7.47 -3.06 0.35
C THR A 15 -7.64 -2.17 -0.89
N LEU A 16 -6.75 -2.28 -1.88
CA LEU A 16 -6.75 -1.49 -3.10
C LEU A 16 -7.66 -2.06 -4.21
N GLU A 17 -8.23 -3.25 -4.07
CA GLU A 17 -9.21 -3.80 -5.03
C GLU A 17 -10.49 -2.97 -5.09
N THR A 18 -10.88 -2.42 -3.94
CA THR A 18 -12.05 -1.52 -3.83
C THR A 18 -11.79 -0.08 -4.31
N GLY A 19 -10.59 0.20 -4.84
CA GLY A 19 -10.25 1.47 -5.48
C GLY A 19 -9.05 2.19 -4.86
N SER A 20 -8.83 3.42 -5.33
CA SER A 20 -7.67 4.23 -4.95
C SER A 20 -7.77 4.73 -3.50
N LYS A 21 -6.74 4.48 -2.68
CA LYS A 21 -6.74 4.83 -1.24
C LYS A 21 -5.46 5.51 -0.81
N SER A 22 -5.54 6.29 0.27
CA SER A 22 -4.35 6.90 0.87
C SER A 22 -3.57 5.90 1.72
N ILE A 23 -2.27 6.15 1.92
CA ILE A 23 -1.42 5.32 2.79
C ILE A 23 -2.06 5.14 4.18
N THR A 24 -2.63 6.21 4.76
CA THR A 24 -3.27 6.15 6.08
C THR A 24 -4.46 5.19 6.11
N ARG A 25 -5.29 5.19 5.06
CA ARG A 25 -6.45 4.28 4.98
C ARG A 25 -6.00 2.84 4.72
N ILE A 26 -5.01 2.66 3.87
CA ILE A 26 -4.40 1.34 3.60
C ILE A 26 -3.79 0.75 4.88
N ALA A 27 -3.05 1.55 5.65
CA ALA A 27 -2.45 1.12 6.91
C ALA A 27 -3.52 0.67 7.92
N TYR A 28 -4.59 1.46 8.06
CA TYR A 28 -5.73 1.11 8.92
C TYR A 28 -6.40 -0.20 8.50
N GLU A 29 -6.77 -0.35 7.22
CA GLU A 29 -7.49 -1.53 6.73
C GLU A 29 -6.61 -2.79 6.70
N SER A 30 -5.31 -2.65 6.43
CA SER A 30 -4.33 -3.76 6.51
C SER A 30 -3.87 -4.07 7.94
N ARG A 31 -4.38 -3.34 8.95
CA ARG A 31 -3.97 -3.46 10.36
C ARG A 31 -2.46 -3.34 10.55
N THR A 32 -1.83 -2.39 9.87
CA THR A 32 -0.39 -2.11 9.96
C THR A 32 -0.11 -0.65 10.31
N THR A 33 1.13 -0.34 10.66
CA THR A 33 1.55 1.05 10.89
C THR A 33 1.74 1.78 9.56
N TRP A 34 1.61 3.10 9.59
CA TRP A 34 1.81 3.94 8.41
C TRP A 34 3.19 3.74 7.76
N LYS A 35 4.26 3.66 8.57
CA LYS A 35 5.64 3.43 8.08
C LYS A 35 5.77 2.07 7.40
N THR A 36 5.15 1.02 7.95
CA THR A 36 5.16 -0.32 7.36
C THR A 36 4.40 -0.35 6.03
N ALA A 37 3.20 0.23 6.00
CA ALA A 37 2.40 0.35 4.78
C ALA A 37 3.15 1.13 3.68
N GLN A 38 3.77 2.27 4.03
CA GLN A 38 4.56 3.07 3.09
C GLN A 38 5.70 2.26 2.48
N ARG A 39 6.49 1.55 3.30
CA ARG A 39 7.62 0.74 2.83
C ARG A 39 7.16 -0.35 1.86
N HIS A 40 6.06 -1.05 2.18
CA HIS A 40 5.55 -2.11 1.32
C HIS A 40 4.89 -1.59 0.05
N LEU A 41 4.20 -0.44 0.11
CA LEU A 41 3.67 0.23 -1.09
C LEU A 41 4.78 0.66 -2.04
N LEU A 42 5.87 1.24 -1.53
CA LEU A 42 7.04 1.59 -2.35
C LEU A 42 7.66 0.35 -3.01
N TRP A 43 7.75 -0.76 -2.29
CA TRP A 43 8.25 -2.01 -2.85
C TRP A 43 7.30 -2.57 -3.93
N LEU A 44 5.99 -2.55 -3.68
CA LEU A 44 4.97 -2.99 -4.65
C LEU A 44 4.93 -2.10 -5.90
N GLU A 45 5.26 -0.81 -5.76
CA GLU A 45 5.35 0.14 -6.86
C GLU A 45 6.65 -0.04 -7.67
N LYS A 46 7.80 -0.08 -7.01
CA LYS A 46 9.12 -0.03 -7.66
C LYS A 46 9.65 -1.39 -8.11
N ILE A 47 9.30 -2.47 -7.40
CA ILE A 47 9.86 -3.80 -7.64
C ILE A 47 8.83 -4.69 -8.33
N GLU A 48 7.61 -4.78 -7.80
CA GLU A 48 6.57 -5.65 -8.38
C GLU A 48 5.71 -4.98 -9.45
N GLY A 49 5.65 -3.65 -9.51
CA GLY A 49 4.83 -2.92 -10.48
C GLY A 49 3.32 -3.15 -10.36
N ARG A 50 2.83 -3.54 -9.17
CA ARG A 50 1.41 -3.89 -8.94
C ARG A 50 0.54 -2.75 -8.45
N VAL A 51 1.16 -1.65 -8.03
CA VAL A 51 0.47 -0.45 -7.57
C VAL A 51 1.15 0.78 -8.16
N LYS A 52 0.40 1.85 -8.34
CA LYS A 52 0.94 3.15 -8.73
C LYS A 52 0.38 4.28 -7.88
N ILE A 53 1.17 5.34 -7.74
CA ILE A 53 0.69 6.58 -7.16
C ILE A 53 -0.22 7.27 -8.18
N VAL A 54 -1.45 7.58 -7.78
CA VAL A 54 -2.43 8.31 -8.62
C VAL A 54 -2.45 9.80 -8.27
N ARG A 55 -2.15 10.14 -7.01
CA ARG A 55 -2.08 11.53 -6.57
C ARG A 55 -1.07 11.68 -5.45
N LYS A 56 -0.20 12.68 -5.55
CA LYS A 56 0.78 13.04 -4.53
C LYS A 56 0.69 14.53 -4.22
N THR A 57 0.41 14.86 -2.97
CA THR A 57 0.48 16.22 -2.44
C THR A 57 1.41 16.24 -1.22
N LYS A 58 1.77 17.44 -0.73
CA LYS A 58 2.61 17.58 0.48
C LYS A 58 2.07 16.80 1.69
N ARG A 59 0.75 16.61 1.79
CA ARG A 59 0.08 16.00 2.96
C ARG A 59 -0.50 14.61 2.70
N LYS A 60 -0.64 14.17 1.44
CA LYS A 60 -1.37 12.94 1.10
C LYS A 60 -0.81 12.28 -0.14
N ILE A 61 -0.65 10.96 -0.08
CA ILE A 61 -0.31 10.11 -1.22
C ILE A 61 -1.41 9.08 -1.38
N ILE A 62 -1.92 8.94 -2.60
CA ILE A 62 -2.99 8.02 -2.98
C ILE A 62 -2.42 6.98 -3.95
N TYR A 63 -2.62 5.71 -3.62
CA TYR A 63 -2.22 4.56 -4.42
C TYR A 63 -3.44 3.90 -5.06
N LYS A 64 -3.23 3.24 -6.21
CA LYS A 64 -4.19 2.39 -6.90
C LYS A 64 -3.49 1.11 -7.37
N LYS A 65 -4.21 -0.01 -7.33
CA LYS A 65 -3.76 -1.29 -7.92
C LYS A 65 -3.77 -1.19 -9.46
N ILE A 66 -2.75 -1.76 -10.10
CA ILE A 66 -2.67 -1.91 -11.57
C ILE A 66 -3.34 -3.22 -11.97
#